data_AF-A0A7S3I6R8-F1
#
_entry.id   AF-A0A7S3I6R8-F1
#
_cell.length_a   1.000
_cell.length_b   1.000
_cell.length_c   1.000
_cell.angle_alpha   90.00
_cell.angle_beta   90.00
_cell.angle_gamma   90.00
#
_symmetry.space_group_name_H-M   'P 1'
#
loop_
_entity.id
_entity.type
_entity.pdbx_description
1 polymer ?
#
loop_
_entity_poly.entity_id
_entity_poly.type
_entity_poly.pdbx_seq_one_letter_code
_entity_poly.pdbx_strand_id
1 'polypeptide(L)'
;LTQAQSRPDYCSSILELSADAALDQNLALAAAVQLGTMIDYHWKFFNVEQADRISTTGFRYVILNEEDKAYVRTNIVSKMFACTTRPIQKQYVRCIITICRHDYPEKWPGILNDISNALQSGNDKGILTGCIALYCLAKKYEFELYESRDTLVQVMQQVSPTLGQIVERYMQSLD
;
A
#
# COMPACT_ATOMS: atom_id res chain seq x y z
N LEU A 1 10.87 -16.85 14.75
CA LEU A 1 10.20 -15.73 14.04
C LEU A 1 10.98 -14.41 14.18
N THR A 2 11.33 -13.95 15.39
CA THR A 2 11.99 -12.65 15.60
C THR A 2 13.33 -12.49 14.89
N GLN A 3 14.18 -13.53 14.84
CA GLN A 3 15.44 -13.49 14.06
C GLN A 3 15.20 -13.47 12.54
N ALA A 4 14.13 -14.12 12.06
CA ALA A 4 13.81 -14.16 10.64
C ALA A 4 13.30 -12.80 10.14
N GLN A 5 12.53 -12.09 10.96
CA GLN A 5 11.97 -10.76 10.65
C GLN A 5 13.04 -9.69 10.41
N SER A 6 14.24 -9.88 10.97
CA SER A 6 15.37 -8.94 10.82
C SER A 6 16.25 -9.26 9.61
N ARG A 7 15.96 -10.33 8.87
CA ARG A 7 16.74 -10.70 7.69
C ARG A 7 16.42 -9.73 6.55
N PRO A 8 17.44 -9.33 5.76
CA PRO A 8 17.18 -8.80 4.42
C PRO A 8 16.28 -9.76 3.65
N ASP A 9 15.42 -9.20 2.80
CA ASP A 9 14.48 -9.91 1.93
C ASP A 9 13.26 -10.53 2.62
N TYR A 10 13.12 -10.37 3.94
CA TYR A 10 12.00 -10.98 4.65
C TYR A 10 10.67 -10.37 4.20
N CYS A 11 10.58 -9.05 4.13
CA CYS A 11 9.33 -8.38 3.78
C CYS A 11 8.96 -8.60 2.30
N SER A 12 9.93 -8.54 1.40
CA SER A 12 9.73 -8.86 -0.02
C SER A 12 9.32 -10.32 -0.22
N SER A 13 9.98 -11.28 0.44
CA SER A 13 9.61 -12.70 0.36
C SER A 13 8.20 -12.97 0.86
N ILE A 14 7.78 -12.34 1.96
CA ILE A 14 6.44 -12.50 2.50
C ILE A 14 5.39 -11.89 1.55
N LEU A 15 5.69 -10.77 0.89
CA LEU A 15 4.81 -10.22 -0.15
C LEU A 15 4.65 -11.19 -1.32
N GLU A 16 5.76 -11.77 -1.81
CA GLU A 16 5.69 -12.77 -2.89
C GLU A 16 4.88 -14.00 -2.49
N LEU A 17 5.13 -14.57 -1.30
CA LEU A 17 4.35 -15.70 -0.79
C LEU A 17 2.87 -15.38 -0.67
N SER A 18 2.52 -14.17 -0.25
CA SER A 18 1.11 -13.76 -0.13
C SER A 18 0.41 -13.55 -1.47
N ALA A 19 1.18 -13.35 -2.55
CA ALA A 19 0.69 -13.18 -3.91
C ALA A 19 0.78 -14.46 -4.76
N ASP A 20 1.41 -15.52 -4.24
CA ASP A 20 1.59 -16.78 -4.97
C ASP A 20 0.27 -17.53 -5.10
N ALA A 21 -0.22 -17.67 -6.34
CA ALA A 21 -1.45 -18.38 -6.65
C ALA A 21 -1.32 -19.92 -6.55
N ALA A 22 -0.09 -20.46 -6.52
CA ALA A 22 0.15 -21.88 -6.34
C ALA A 22 0.18 -22.29 -4.86
N LEU A 23 0.34 -21.32 -3.95
CA LEU A 23 0.36 -21.56 -2.52
C LEU A 23 -1.05 -21.83 -1.97
N ASP A 24 -1.13 -22.67 -0.92
CA ASP A 24 -2.37 -22.85 -0.17
C ASP A 24 -2.93 -21.50 0.31
N GLN A 25 -4.25 -21.30 0.18
CA GLN A 25 -4.87 -20.01 0.47
C GLN A 25 -4.71 -19.58 1.93
N ASN A 26 -4.67 -20.53 2.88
CA ASN A 26 -4.46 -20.21 4.28
C ASN A 26 -3.01 -19.80 4.54
N LEU A 27 -2.05 -20.43 3.87
CA LEU A 27 -0.64 -20.04 3.92
C LEU A 27 -0.40 -18.66 3.28
N ALA A 28 -0.99 -18.41 2.11
CA ALA A 28 -0.92 -17.11 1.44
C ALA A 28 -1.57 -16.00 2.31
N LEU A 29 -2.70 -16.29 2.95
CA LEU A 29 -3.34 -15.36 3.89
C LEU A 29 -2.48 -15.15 5.14
N ALA A 30 -1.86 -16.18 5.70
CA ALA A 30 -0.95 -16.05 6.83
C ALA A 30 0.26 -15.18 6.47
N ALA A 31 0.82 -15.33 5.26
CA ALA A 31 1.86 -14.46 4.74
C ALA A 31 1.36 -13.01 4.63
N ALA A 32 0.17 -12.77 4.07
CA ALA A 32 -0.42 -11.43 3.97
C ALA A 32 -0.64 -10.77 5.34
N VAL A 33 -1.08 -11.54 6.34
CA VAL A 33 -1.25 -11.08 7.73
C VAL A 33 0.10 -10.74 8.35
N GLN A 34 1.12 -11.57 8.11
CA GLN A 34 2.47 -11.31 8.58
C GLN A 34 3.06 -10.06 7.93
N LEU A 35 2.83 -9.83 6.64
CA LEU A 35 3.22 -8.61 5.94
C LEU A 35 2.61 -7.37 6.62
N GLY A 36 1.29 -7.39 6.85
CA GLY A 36 0.61 -6.30 7.53
C GLY A 36 1.14 -6.06 8.94
N THR A 37 1.48 -7.13 9.66
CA THR A 37 2.12 -7.03 10.98
C THR A 37 3.48 -6.33 10.87
N MET A 38 4.32 -6.72 9.91
CA MET A 38 5.62 -6.08 9.72
C MET A 38 5.47 -4.59 9.39
N ILE A 39 4.53 -4.24 8.52
CA ILE A 39 4.33 -2.86 8.08
C ILE A 39 3.77 -1.99 9.23
N ASP A 40 2.73 -2.44 9.92
CA ASP A 40 2.10 -1.65 10.98
C ASP A 40 3.05 -1.38 12.16
N TYR A 41 3.85 -2.37 12.52
CA TYR A 41 4.70 -2.28 13.70
C TYR A 41 6.10 -1.76 13.40
N HIS A 42 6.64 -1.98 12.21
CA HIS A 42 8.06 -1.76 11.96
C HIS A 42 8.38 -0.76 10.83
N TRP A 43 7.42 -0.41 9.96
CA TRP A 43 7.70 0.45 8.79
C TRP A 43 8.18 1.86 9.17
N LYS A 44 7.64 2.41 10.27
CA LYS A 44 7.93 3.76 10.78
C LYS A 44 9.37 3.96 11.26
N PHE A 45 10.13 2.88 11.44
CA PHE A 45 11.50 2.95 11.92
C PHE A 45 12.48 3.01 10.75
N PHE A 46 13.42 3.95 10.81
CA PHE A 46 14.45 4.13 9.77
C PHE A 46 15.88 3.93 10.29
N ASN A 47 16.12 4.15 11.58
CA ASN A 47 17.37 3.79 12.23
C ASN A 47 17.15 3.49 13.73
N VAL A 48 18.16 2.88 14.34
CA VAL A 48 18.15 2.48 15.77
C VAL A 48 17.92 3.69 16.67
N GLU A 49 18.61 4.81 16.43
CA GLU A 49 18.50 6.01 17.26
C GLU A 49 17.09 6.62 17.27
N GLN A 50 16.43 6.68 16.12
CA GLN A 50 15.04 7.13 16.04
C GLN A 50 14.10 6.10 16.67
N ALA A 51 14.31 4.82 16.41
CA ALA A 51 13.47 3.77 16.97
C ALA A 51 13.53 3.74 18.50
N ASP A 52 14.70 3.92 19.10
CA ASP A 52 14.86 4.02 20.56
C ASP A 52 14.14 5.25 21.15
N ARG A 53 14.06 6.36 20.40
CA ARG A 53 13.35 7.57 20.85
C ARG A 53 11.84 7.46 20.81
N ILE A 54 11.28 6.74 19.82
CA ILE A 54 9.83 6.71 19.59
C ILE A 54 9.17 5.39 19.99
N SER A 55 9.94 4.37 20.35
CA SER A 55 9.41 3.08 20.79
C SER A 55 9.04 3.12 22.27
N THR A 56 7.96 2.43 22.62
CA THR A 56 7.57 2.23 24.02
C THR A 56 8.58 1.30 24.69
N THR A 57 8.92 1.57 25.95
CA THR A 57 9.80 0.71 26.75
C THR A 57 9.39 -0.76 26.66
N GLY A 58 10.35 -1.63 26.29
CA GLY A 58 10.12 -3.07 26.14
C GLY A 58 9.56 -3.52 24.79
N PHE A 59 9.22 -2.59 23.89
CA PHE A 59 8.82 -2.93 22.53
C PHE A 59 10.04 -3.34 21.69
N ARG A 60 9.96 -4.50 21.05
CA ARG A 60 11.01 -5.00 20.15
C ARG A 60 10.71 -4.55 18.73
N TYR A 61 11.39 -3.49 18.29
CA TYR A 61 11.31 -3.05 16.90
C TYR A 61 12.28 -3.83 15.99
N VAL A 62 12.01 -3.76 14.70
CA VAL A 62 12.89 -4.22 13.62
C VAL A 62 13.11 -3.04 12.69
N ILE A 63 14.36 -2.81 12.28
CA ILE A 63 14.67 -1.87 11.21
C ILE A 63 14.60 -2.65 9.90
N LEU A 64 13.54 -2.41 9.12
CA LEU A 64 13.41 -2.96 7.78
C LEU A 64 14.45 -2.31 6.86
N ASN A 65 15.16 -3.11 6.06
CA ASN A 65 16.08 -2.56 5.08
C ASN A 65 15.31 -1.75 4.02
N GLU A 66 15.96 -0.74 3.45
CA GLU A 66 15.28 0.13 2.48
C GLU A 66 15.02 -0.59 1.14
N GLU A 67 15.76 -1.65 0.82
CA GLU A 67 15.52 -2.52 -0.34
C GLU A 67 14.18 -3.26 -0.22
N ASP A 68 13.85 -3.86 0.92
CA ASP A 68 12.52 -4.46 1.14
C ASP A 68 11.43 -3.39 1.07
N LYS A 69 11.66 -2.23 1.70
CA LYS A 69 10.66 -1.16 1.67
C LYS A 69 10.41 -0.68 0.25
N ALA A 70 11.46 -0.53 -0.56
CA ALA A 70 11.36 -0.17 -1.96
C ALA A 70 10.61 -1.25 -2.75
N TYR A 71 10.94 -2.52 -2.55
CA TYR A 71 10.27 -3.65 -3.21
C TYR A 71 8.77 -3.70 -2.92
N VAL A 72 8.40 -3.56 -1.65
CA VAL A 72 6.98 -3.57 -1.25
C VAL A 72 6.25 -2.37 -1.86
N ARG A 73 6.82 -1.16 -1.81
CA ARG A 73 6.26 0.04 -2.44
C ARG A 73 6.01 -0.16 -3.94
N THR A 74 6.96 -0.72 -4.67
CA THR A 74 6.84 -0.86 -6.14
C THR A 74 5.92 -2.00 -6.57
N ASN A 75 5.67 -2.99 -5.72
CA ASN A 75 4.94 -4.19 -6.10
C ASN A 75 3.56 -4.34 -5.47
N ILE A 76 3.28 -3.76 -4.30
CA ILE A 76 2.07 -4.09 -3.54
C ILE A 76 0.75 -3.76 -4.29
N VAL A 77 0.72 -2.69 -5.09
CA VAL A 77 -0.46 -2.32 -5.89
C VAL A 77 -0.68 -3.32 -7.03
N SER A 78 0.38 -3.73 -7.72
CA SER A 78 0.29 -4.73 -8.79
C SER A 78 -0.07 -6.12 -8.25
N LYS A 79 0.45 -6.50 -7.08
CA LYS A 79 0.03 -7.73 -6.38
C LYS A 79 -1.44 -7.66 -5.95
N MET A 80 -1.92 -6.50 -5.49
CA MET A 80 -3.34 -6.30 -5.17
C MET A 80 -4.23 -6.44 -6.41
N PHE A 81 -3.81 -5.91 -7.55
CA PHE A 81 -4.49 -6.11 -8.84
C PHE A 81 -4.52 -7.59 -9.22
N ALA A 82 -3.41 -8.32 -9.10
CA ALA A 82 -3.37 -9.73 -9.46
C ALA A 82 -4.22 -10.61 -8.53
N CYS A 83 -4.26 -10.28 -7.24
CA CYS A 83 -4.94 -11.06 -6.21
C CYS A 83 -6.46 -11.17 -6.44
N THR A 84 -7.01 -12.36 -6.26
CA THR A 84 -8.45 -12.65 -6.33
C THR A 84 -9.08 -12.93 -4.95
N THR A 85 -8.25 -13.10 -3.92
CA THR A 85 -8.66 -13.45 -2.56
C THR A 85 -8.95 -12.20 -1.74
N ARG A 86 -10.24 -11.94 -1.47
CA ARG A 86 -10.69 -10.72 -0.75
C ARG A 86 -10.00 -10.50 0.61
N PRO A 87 -9.80 -11.52 1.48
CA PRO A 87 -9.05 -11.33 2.72
C PRO A 87 -7.62 -10.82 2.51
N ILE A 88 -6.92 -11.28 1.49
CA ILE A 88 -5.54 -10.85 1.17
C ILE A 88 -5.55 -9.42 0.63
N GLN A 89 -6.47 -9.09 -0.28
CA GLN A 89 -6.65 -7.71 -0.76
C GLN A 89 -6.87 -6.73 0.40
N LYS A 90 -7.67 -7.10 1.41
CA LYS A 90 -7.85 -6.27 2.62
C LYS A 90 -6.54 -6.05 3.39
N GLN A 91 -5.66 -7.06 3.45
CA GLN A 91 -4.34 -6.87 4.05
C GLN A 91 -3.49 -5.90 3.23
N TYR A 92 -3.47 -6.01 1.90
CA TYR A 92 -2.76 -5.05 1.06
C TYR A 92 -3.28 -3.63 1.21
N VAL A 93 -4.60 -3.43 1.25
CA VAL A 93 -5.22 -2.12 1.52
C VAL A 93 -4.70 -1.53 2.84
N ARG A 94 -4.71 -2.33 3.91
CA ARG A 94 -4.19 -1.91 5.22
C ARG A 94 -2.72 -1.51 5.14
N CYS A 95 -1.91 -2.32 4.47
CA CYS A 95 -0.48 -2.07 4.25
C CYS A 95 -0.25 -0.75 3.49
N ILE A 96 -0.94 -0.55 2.36
CA ILE A 96 -0.80 0.65 1.52
C ILE A 96 -1.14 1.91 2.32
N ILE A 97 -2.22 1.90 3.12
CA ILE A 97 -2.57 3.03 3.99
C ILE A 97 -1.42 3.37 4.95
N THR A 98 -0.87 2.36 5.63
CA THR A 98 0.24 2.56 6.57
C THR A 98 1.50 3.08 5.86
N ILE A 99 1.85 2.52 4.70
CA ILE A 99 3.03 2.98 3.93
C ILE A 99 2.82 4.42 3.46
N CYS A 100 1.66 4.76 2.90
CA CYS A 100 1.36 6.12 2.45
C CYS A 100 1.55 7.14 3.58
N ARG A 101 1.09 6.84 4.80
CA ARG A 101 1.26 7.73 5.97
C ARG A 101 2.71 8.08 6.27
N HIS A 102 3.64 7.14 6.05
CA HIS A 102 5.04 7.31 6.39
C HIS A 102 5.92 7.75 5.22
N ASP A 103 5.57 7.37 4.00
CA ASP A 103 6.48 7.46 2.85
C ASP A 103 5.98 8.33 1.70
N TYR A 104 4.68 8.63 1.60
CA TYR A 104 4.20 9.55 0.57
C TYR A 104 4.34 11.00 1.07
N PRO A 105 4.62 12.01 0.22
CA PRO A 105 5.05 11.92 -1.17
C PRO A 105 6.55 11.65 -1.37
N GLU A 106 7.39 11.87 -0.36
CA GLU A 106 8.84 12.00 -0.55
C GLU A 106 9.53 10.69 -0.96
N LYS A 107 9.13 9.57 -0.34
CA LYS A 107 9.72 8.25 -0.60
C LYS A 107 8.91 7.45 -1.61
N TRP A 108 7.59 7.61 -1.65
CA TRP A 108 6.73 6.82 -2.56
C TRP A 108 5.91 7.66 -3.54
N PRO A 109 6.53 8.54 -4.35
CA PRO A 109 5.78 9.33 -5.34
C PRO A 109 5.16 8.44 -6.43
N GLY A 110 5.75 7.28 -6.71
CA GLY A 110 5.34 6.34 -7.76
C GLY A 110 3.91 5.80 -7.63
N ILE A 111 3.32 5.79 -6.43
CA ILE A 111 1.93 5.32 -6.23
C ILE A 111 0.93 6.11 -7.07
N LEU A 112 1.18 7.40 -7.34
CA LEU A 112 0.30 8.22 -8.16
C LEU A 112 0.26 7.72 -9.62
N ASN A 113 1.41 7.29 -10.14
CA ASN A 113 1.48 6.68 -11.47
C ASN A 113 0.73 5.35 -11.49
N ASP A 114 0.86 4.52 -10.45
CA ASP A 114 0.15 3.25 -10.34
C ASP A 114 -1.38 3.47 -10.31
N ILE A 115 -1.84 4.49 -9.56
CA ILE A 115 -3.25 4.90 -9.52
C ILE A 115 -3.73 5.32 -10.92
N SER A 116 -3.02 6.24 -11.57
CA SER A 116 -3.40 6.73 -12.90
C SER A 116 -3.46 5.60 -13.93
N ASN A 117 -2.44 4.73 -13.96
CA ASN A 117 -2.38 3.58 -14.87
C ASN A 117 -3.53 2.60 -14.62
N ALA A 118 -3.85 2.31 -13.36
CA ALA A 118 -4.94 1.42 -13.01
C ALA A 118 -6.32 2.00 -13.40
N LEU A 119 -6.56 3.29 -13.14
CA LEU A 119 -7.79 3.98 -13.56
C LEU A 119 -7.96 3.98 -15.08
N GLN A 120 -6.87 4.11 -15.83
CA GLN A 120 -6.87 4.13 -17.30
C GLN A 120 -6.80 2.73 -17.94
N SER A 121 -6.84 1.66 -17.16
CA SER A 121 -6.70 0.27 -17.64
C SER A 121 -7.80 -0.23 -18.58
N GLY A 122 -8.89 0.53 -18.72
CA GLY A 122 -10.02 0.21 -19.60
C GLY A 122 -10.94 -0.91 -19.12
N ASN A 123 -10.63 -1.56 -18.00
CA ASN A 123 -11.40 -2.68 -17.41
C ASN A 123 -11.77 -2.43 -15.94
N ASP A 124 -12.90 -3.00 -15.51
CA ASP A 124 -13.47 -2.77 -14.18
C ASP A 124 -12.51 -3.15 -13.04
N LYS A 125 -11.72 -4.22 -13.22
CA LYS A 125 -10.78 -4.70 -12.20
C LYS A 125 -9.66 -3.69 -11.96
N GLY A 126 -9.11 -3.12 -13.02
CA GLY A 126 -8.06 -2.11 -12.91
C GLY A 126 -8.62 -0.78 -12.41
N ILE A 127 -9.80 -0.36 -12.87
CA ILE A 127 -10.50 0.83 -12.35
C ILE A 127 -10.71 0.69 -10.84
N LEU A 128 -11.24 -0.44 -10.36
CA LEU A 128 -11.43 -0.70 -8.93
C LEU A 128 -10.10 -0.66 -8.16
N THR A 129 -9.04 -1.24 -8.72
CA THR A 129 -7.70 -1.20 -8.11
C THR A 129 -7.19 0.23 -7.97
N GLY A 130 -7.35 1.06 -9.02
CA GLY A 130 -6.97 2.47 -9.00
C GLY A 130 -7.77 3.26 -7.97
N CYS A 131 -9.09 3.05 -7.90
CA CYS A 131 -9.95 3.68 -6.88
C CYS A 131 -9.54 3.27 -5.45
N ILE A 132 -9.24 2.00 -5.21
CA ILE A 132 -8.78 1.50 -3.91
C ILE A 132 -7.43 2.13 -3.54
N ALA A 133 -6.47 2.17 -4.47
CA ALA A 133 -5.16 2.78 -4.22
C ALA A 133 -5.28 4.30 -3.95
N LEU A 134 -6.14 5.00 -4.70
CA LEU A 134 -6.45 6.42 -4.46
C LEU A 134 -7.09 6.62 -3.08
N TYR A 135 -8.02 5.76 -2.69
CA TYR A 135 -8.59 5.75 -1.34
C TYR A 135 -7.49 5.58 -0.28
N CYS A 136 -6.60 4.61 -0.44
CA CYS A 136 -5.51 4.39 0.51
C CYS A 136 -4.60 5.62 0.64
N LEU A 137 -4.27 6.27 -0.48
CA LEU A 137 -3.49 7.51 -0.51
C LEU A 137 -4.23 8.65 0.21
N ALA A 138 -5.51 8.86 -0.08
CA ALA A 138 -6.32 9.89 0.56
C ALA A 138 -6.46 9.66 2.08
N LYS A 139 -6.49 8.41 2.55
CA LYS A 139 -6.53 8.07 3.98
C LYS A 139 -5.31 8.53 4.77
N LYS A 140 -4.19 8.88 4.12
CA LYS A 140 -3.08 9.60 4.78
C LYS A 140 -3.57 10.93 5.38
N TYR A 141 -4.43 11.64 4.67
CA TYR A 141 -4.82 13.02 4.96
C TYR A 141 -6.14 13.14 5.74
N GLU A 142 -6.75 12.03 6.14
CA GLU A 142 -8.06 11.99 6.79
C GLU A 142 -8.13 12.86 8.04
N PHE A 143 -7.05 12.84 8.84
CA PHE A 143 -6.93 13.60 10.09
C PHE A 143 -5.97 14.79 10.00
N GLU A 144 -5.46 15.08 8.80
CA GLU A 144 -4.57 16.22 8.58
C GLU A 144 -5.37 17.53 8.53
N LEU A 145 -4.77 18.61 9.01
CA LEU A 145 -5.34 19.96 8.91
C LEU A 145 -5.41 20.39 7.44
N TYR A 146 -6.33 21.31 7.11
CA TYR A 146 -6.53 21.77 5.73
C TYR A 146 -5.24 22.26 5.06
N GLU A 147 -4.41 22.99 5.81
CA GLU A 147 -3.11 23.52 5.37
C GLU A 147 -2.11 22.42 4.99
N SER A 148 -2.24 21.22 5.56
CA SER A 148 -1.40 20.05 5.25
C SER A 148 -1.93 19.21 4.09
N ARG A 149 -3.05 19.62 3.46
CA ARG A 149 -3.72 18.84 2.38
C ARG A 149 -3.38 19.32 0.98
N ASP A 150 -2.51 20.31 0.79
CA ASP A 150 -2.13 20.82 -0.52
C ASP A 150 -1.65 19.70 -1.47
N THR A 151 -0.86 18.76 -0.98
CA THR A 151 -0.43 17.60 -1.76
C THR A 151 -1.62 16.73 -2.21
N LEU A 152 -2.62 16.52 -1.34
CA LEU A 152 -3.83 15.79 -1.71
C LEU A 152 -4.64 16.56 -2.76
N VAL A 153 -4.74 17.89 -2.63
CA VAL A 153 -5.44 18.73 -3.63
C VAL A 153 -4.78 18.57 -5.00
N GLN A 154 -3.46 18.58 -5.08
CA GLN A 154 -2.72 18.36 -6.33
C GLN A 154 -2.98 16.96 -6.91
N VAL A 155 -2.96 15.92 -6.07
CA VAL A 155 -3.33 14.55 -6.47
C VAL A 155 -4.73 14.54 -7.07
N MET A 156 -5.71 15.14 -6.39
CA MET A 156 -7.10 15.18 -6.83
C MET A 156 -7.25 15.92 -8.17
N GLN A 157 -6.59 17.06 -8.34
CA GLN A 157 -6.58 17.80 -9.61
C GLN A 157 -6.07 16.93 -10.78
N GLN A 158 -5.09 16.07 -10.53
CA GLN A 158 -4.54 15.18 -11.55
C GLN A 158 -5.48 13.99 -11.88
N VAL A 159 -6.14 13.39 -10.88
CA VAL A 159 -6.95 12.18 -11.09
C VAL A 159 -8.42 12.46 -11.42
N SER A 160 -8.97 13.61 -11.01
CA SER A 160 -10.38 13.98 -11.21
C SER A 160 -10.87 13.90 -12.66
N PRO A 161 -10.12 14.36 -13.69
CA PRO A 161 -10.56 14.24 -15.07
C PRO A 161 -10.80 12.79 -15.50
N THR A 162 -9.90 11.87 -15.13
CA THR A 162 -10.04 10.44 -15.44
C THR A 162 -11.23 9.82 -14.72
N LEU A 163 -11.44 10.18 -13.44
CA LEU A 163 -12.62 9.72 -12.70
C LEU A 163 -13.92 10.20 -13.35
N GLY A 164 -13.98 11.46 -13.81
CA GLY A 164 -15.13 12.01 -14.53
C GLY A 164 -15.45 11.19 -15.78
N GLN A 165 -14.44 10.92 -16.61
CA GLN A 165 -14.59 10.08 -17.82
C GLN A 165 -15.10 8.66 -17.51
N ILE A 166 -14.59 8.05 -16.43
CA ILE A 166 -15.05 6.73 -15.98
C ILE A 166 -16.54 6.78 -15.62
N VAL A 167 -16.95 7.78 -14.84
CA VAL A 167 -18.35 7.94 -14.40
C VAL A 167 -19.27 8.16 -15.60
N GLU A 168 -18.91 9.05 -16.53
CA GLU A 168 -19.68 9.31 -17.75
C GLU A 168 -19.85 8.04 -18.59
N ARG A 169 -18.77 7.25 -18.77
CA ARG A 169 -18.82 5.97 -19.50
C ARG A 169 -19.79 4.98 -18.85
N TYR A 170 -19.78 4.85 -17.52
CA TYR A 170 -20.71 3.95 -16.84
C TYR A 170 -22.15 4.46 -16.93
N MET A 171 -22.38 5.78 -16.81
CA MET A 171 -23.72 6.35 -16.97
C MET A 171 -24.31 6.05 -18.35
N GLN A 172 -23.53 6.24 -19.42
CA GLN A 172 -23.95 5.92 -20.78
C GLN A 172 -24.25 4.44 -21.03
N SER A 173 -23.67 3.54 -20.24
CA SER A 173 -23.94 2.09 -20.35
C SER A 173 -25.21 1.63 -19.63
N LEU A 174 -25.83 2.51 -18.83
CA LEU A 174 -27.06 2.24 -18.11
C LEU A 174 -28.32 2.67 -18.88
N ASP A 175 -28.17 3.54 -19.88
CA ASP A 175 -29.21 3.99 -20.81
C ASP A 175 -29.34 3.04 -22.02
#